data_AF-A0A177F576-F1
#
_entry.id   AF-A0A177F576-F1
#
_cell.length_a   1.000
_cell.length_b   1.000
_cell.length_c   1.000
_cell.angle_alpha   90.00
_cell.angle_beta   90.00
_cell.angle_gamma   90.00
#
_symmetry.space_group_name_H-M   'P 1'
#
loop_
_entity.id
_entity.type
_entity.pdbx_description
1 polymer ?
#
loop_
_entity_poly.entity_id
_entity_poly.type
_entity_poly.pdbx_seq_one_letter_code
_entity_poly.pdbx_strand_id
1 'polypeptide(L)'
;MAILGQGKEEWNAGLISTLNFENPPRRDTALVVGNIEKDPNVGGYLVLGFKTDNPGVWLLHCHIIWHSESGMGLQFIERPDEIPAKAYTSKESFVQECAAELEYEEEDPSHKKSGSVSGV
;
A
#
# COMPACT_ATOMS: atom_id res chain seq x y z
N MET A 1 2.95 6.31 9.56
CA MET A 1 1.98 7.35 9.12
C MET A 1 1.19 7.89 10.30
N ALA A 2 0.70 9.12 10.20
CA ALA A 2 -0.23 9.76 11.12
C ALA A 2 -1.68 9.56 10.64
N ILE A 3 -2.59 9.26 11.56
CA ILE A 3 -4.03 9.15 11.28
C ILE A 3 -4.68 10.49 11.58
N LEU A 4 -4.95 11.27 10.53
CA LEU A 4 -5.48 12.63 10.66
C LEU A 4 -7.00 12.64 10.87
N GLY A 5 -7.70 11.65 10.33
CA GLY A 5 -9.14 11.50 10.47
C GLY A 5 -9.61 10.11 10.04
N GLN A 6 -10.74 9.67 10.60
CA GLN A 6 -11.37 8.39 10.29
C GLN A 6 -12.87 8.54 10.58
N GLY A 7 -13.71 8.12 9.63
CA GLY A 7 -15.17 8.26 9.75
C GLY A 7 -15.93 7.14 9.04
N LYS A 8 -17.24 7.08 9.28
CA LYS A 8 -18.16 6.08 8.70
C LYS A 8 -18.99 6.66 7.55
N GLU A 9 -19.07 7.98 7.51
CA GLU A 9 -19.68 8.79 6.47
C GLU A 9 -18.77 8.91 5.24
N GLU A 10 -19.36 9.27 4.10
CA GLU A 10 -18.59 9.50 2.88
C GLU A 10 -17.67 10.72 3.01
N TRP A 11 -16.42 10.56 2.57
CA TRP A 11 -15.45 11.65 2.57
C TRP A 11 -15.93 12.81 1.69
N ASN A 12 -15.87 14.03 2.24
CA ASN A 12 -16.09 15.26 1.50
C ASN A 12 -15.20 16.39 2.05
N ALA A 13 -14.98 17.44 1.24
CA ALA A 13 -14.10 18.55 1.60
C ALA A 13 -14.53 19.31 2.88
N GLY A 14 -15.82 19.24 3.26
CA GLY A 14 -16.31 19.84 4.51
C GLY A 14 -15.73 19.21 5.78
N LEU A 15 -15.24 17.96 5.69
CA LEU A 15 -14.63 17.24 6.80
C LEU A 15 -13.15 17.60 7.03
N ILE A 16 -12.52 18.43 6.18
CA ILE A 16 -11.12 18.84 6.36
C ILE A 16 -10.92 19.56 7.70
N SER A 17 -11.93 20.33 8.16
CA SER A 17 -11.87 21.08 9.42
C SER A 17 -11.91 20.19 10.67
N THR A 18 -12.24 18.89 10.52
CA THR A 18 -12.32 17.94 11.64
C THR A 18 -11.02 17.14 11.83
N LEU A 19 -10.05 17.29 10.92
CA LEU A 19 -8.78 16.57 10.96
C LEU A 19 -7.91 17.03 12.14
N ASN A 20 -7.27 16.07 12.81
CA ASN A 20 -6.32 16.34 13.90
C ASN A 20 -4.87 16.41 13.37
N PHE A 21 -4.29 17.61 13.39
CA PHE A 21 -2.87 17.83 13.08
C PHE A 21 -1.99 17.95 14.34
N GLU A 22 -2.59 18.01 15.52
CA GLU A 22 -1.92 18.13 16.81
C GLU A 22 -1.69 16.74 17.44
N ASN A 23 -0.49 16.21 17.24
CA ASN A 23 -0.06 14.90 17.75
C ASN A 23 -1.09 13.75 17.52
N PRO A 24 -1.53 13.51 16.27
CA PRO A 24 -2.43 12.41 15.96
C PRO A 24 -1.80 11.03 16.23
N PRO A 25 -2.61 9.97 16.38
CA PRO A 25 -2.11 8.60 16.46
C PRO A 25 -1.17 8.28 15.29
N ARG A 26 -0.03 7.65 15.58
CA ARG A 26 0.99 7.29 14.60
C ARG A 26 1.24 5.79 14.61
N ARG A 27 1.04 5.13 13.47
CA ARG A 27 1.24 3.68 13.27
C ARG A 27 1.45 3.33 11.80
N ASP A 28 1.63 2.05 11.49
CA ASP A 28 1.81 1.48 10.13
C ASP A 28 0.55 0.80 9.57
N THR A 29 -0.46 0.53 10.40
CA THR A 29 -1.70 -0.14 9.99
C THR A 29 -2.89 0.53 10.67
N ALA A 30 -3.89 0.94 9.91
CA ALA A 30 -5.12 1.55 10.43
C ALA A 30 -6.32 1.00 9.68
N LEU A 31 -7.47 0.98 10.36
CA LEU A 31 -8.72 0.53 9.76
C LEU A 31 -9.22 1.57 8.76
N VAL A 32 -9.59 1.17 7.55
CA VAL A 32 -10.55 1.95 6.75
C VAL A 32 -11.93 1.44 7.14
N VAL A 33 -12.75 2.33 7.71
CA VAL A 33 -14.05 1.90 8.22
C VAL A 33 -14.98 1.74 7.02
N GLY A 34 -15.39 0.51 6.76
CA GLY A 34 -16.35 0.20 5.69
C GLY A 34 -17.78 0.49 6.10
N ASN A 35 -18.69 0.06 5.23
CA ASN A 35 -20.13 0.14 5.44
C ASN A 35 -20.61 -0.65 6.68
N ILE A 36 -20.93 0.05 7.77
CA ILE A 36 -21.42 -0.57 9.00
C ILE A 36 -22.93 -0.82 8.96
N GLU A 37 -23.67 -0.08 8.13
CA GLU A 37 -25.14 -0.11 8.09
C GLU A 37 -25.72 -1.01 6.98
N LYS A 38 -24.85 -1.69 6.21
CA LYS A 38 -25.20 -2.48 5.02
C LYS A 38 -25.86 -1.68 3.89
N ASP A 39 -25.77 -0.34 3.91
CA ASP A 39 -26.19 0.50 2.78
C ASP A 39 -25.07 0.52 1.74
N PRO A 40 -25.20 -0.14 0.57
CA PRO A 40 -24.13 -0.23 -0.41
C PRO A 40 -23.63 1.12 -0.93
N ASN A 41 -24.35 2.22 -0.66
CA ASN A 41 -23.99 3.56 -1.07
C ASN A 41 -23.25 4.36 0.01
N VAL A 42 -23.02 3.80 1.20
CA VAL A 42 -22.34 4.48 2.30
C VAL A 42 -21.01 3.80 2.57
N GLY A 43 -19.91 4.53 2.32
CA GLY A 43 -18.54 4.14 2.66
C GLY A 43 -17.96 5.10 3.69
N GLY A 44 -17.07 4.61 4.54
CA GLY A 44 -16.27 5.47 5.43
C GLY A 44 -14.96 5.90 4.80
N TYR A 45 -14.13 6.59 5.58
CA TYR A 45 -12.83 7.10 5.12
C TYR A 45 -11.73 6.94 6.16
N LEU A 46 -10.50 7.08 5.67
CA LEU A 46 -9.28 7.17 6.46
C LEU A 46 -8.41 8.26 5.81
N VAL A 47 -8.09 9.32 6.56
CA VAL A 47 -7.16 10.36 6.12
C VAL A 47 -5.81 10.12 6.79
N LEU A 48 -4.79 9.93 5.95
CA LEU A 48 -3.42 9.66 6.38
C LEU A 48 -2.53 10.85 6.06
N GLY A 49 -1.65 11.17 7.00
CA GLY A 49 -0.53 12.08 6.79
C GLY A 49 0.80 11.33 6.91
N PHE A 50 1.70 11.53 5.98
CA PHE A 50 3.08 11.07 6.11
C PHE A 50 4.02 12.11 5.50
N LYS A 51 5.23 12.18 6.05
CA LYS A 51 6.28 13.03 5.54
C LYS A 51 7.00 12.28 4.42
N THR A 52 7.32 12.96 3.34
CA THR A 52 8.12 12.39 2.26
C THR A 52 9.62 12.48 2.62
N ASP A 53 10.03 11.75 3.65
CA ASP A 53 11.39 11.75 4.19
C ASP A 53 12.18 10.46 3.90
N ASN A 54 11.65 9.54 3.11
CA ASN A 54 12.23 8.24 2.82
C ASN A 54 12.08 7.84 1.33
N PRO A 55 13.03 8.22 0.46
CA PRO A 55 12.97 7.88 -0.97
C PRO A 55 12.82 6.37 -1.20
N GLY A 56 11.81 5.96 -1.95
CA GLY A 56 11.54 4.54 -2.19
C GLY A 56 10.24 4.27 -2.95
N VAL A 57 9.97 2.99 -3.15
CA VAL A 57 8.68 2.49 -3.67
C VAL A 57 7.96 1.80 -2.52
N TRP A 58 6.93 2.45 -1.98
CA TRP A 58 6.26 2.04 -0.75
C TRP A 58 4.86 1.53 -1.03
N LEU A 59 4.60 0.27 -0.66
CA LEU A 59 3.29 -0.34 -0.79
C LEU A 59 2.34 0.15 0.30
N LEU A 60 1.12 0.54 -0.10
CA LEU A 60 -0.04 0.72 0.76
C LEU A 60 -1.12 -0.25 0.27
N HIS A 61 -1.57 -1.18 1.13
CA HIS A 61 -2.53 -2.20 0.73
C HIS A 61 -3.48 -2.56 1.87
N CYS A 62 -4.57 -3.26 1.51
CA CYS A 62 -5.42 -3.90 2.49
C CYS A 62 -4.70 -5.11 3.09
N HIS A 63 -4.60 -5.17 4.42
CA HIS A 63 -3.96 -6.29 5.11
C HIS A 63 -4.87 -7.53 5.25
N ILE A 64 -6.01 -7.57 4.53
CA ILE A 64 -6.81 -8.78 4.32
C ILE A 64 -6.25 -9.44 3.05
N ILE A 65 -5.66 -10.63 3.19
CA ILE A 65 -4.88 -11.27 2.12
C ILE A 65 -5.65 -11.37 0.80
N TRP A 66 -6.91 -11.80 0.82
CA TRP A 66 -7.75 -11.91 -0.37
C TRP A 66 -8.05 -10.56 -1.03
N HIS A 67 -8.09 -9.46 -0.27
CA HIS A 67 -8.24 -8.11 -0.84
C HIS A 67 -6.93 -7.64 -1.47
N SER A 68 -5.79 -7.89 -0.82
CA SER A 68 -4.45 -7.58 -1.37
C SER A 68 -4.24 -8.31 -2.69
N GLU A 69 -4.47 -9.63 -2.71
CA GLU A 69 -4.34 -10.49 -3.88
C GLU A 69 -5.32 -10.11 -5.00
N SER A 70 -6.49 -9.56 -4.66
CA SER A 70 -7.47 -9.05 -5.63
C SER A 70 -7.14 -7.63 -6.14
N GLY A 71 -6.03 -7.04 -5.71
CA GLY A 71 -5.54 -5.74 -6.20
C GLY A 71 -5.91 -4.52 -5.35
N MET A 72 -6.38 -4.71 -4.11
CA MET A 72 -6.61 -3.59 -3.18
C MET A 72 -5.28 -3.09 -2.58
N GLY A 73 -4.48 -2.46 -3.43
CA GLY A 73 -3.22 -1.84 -3.06
C GLY A 73 -2.79 -0.79 -4.08
N LEU A 74 -1.86 0.06 -3.65
CA LEU A 74 -1.19 1.04 -4.46
C LEU A 74 0.26 1.19 -3.99
N GLN A 75 1.09 1.82 -4.81
CA GLN A 75 2.47 2.13 -4.48
C GLN A 75 2.70 3.64 -4.54
N PHE A 76 3.36 4.17 -3.52
CA PHE A 76 3.93 5.51 -3.57
C PHE A 76 5.35 5.43 -4.09
N ILE A 77 5.63 6.05 -5.24
CA ILE A 77 7.00 6.27 -5.71
C ILE A 77 7.45 7.61 -5.14
N GLU A 78 8.10 7.56 -3.98
CA GLU A 78 8.52 8.73 -3.23
C GLU A 78 9.93 9.15 -3.65
N ARG A 79 10.07 10.42 -4.09
CA ARG A 79 11.35 11.05 -4.43
C ARG A 79 12.21 10.16 -5.36
N PRO A 80 11.70 9.80 -6.56
CA PRO A 80 12.33 8.80 -7.44
C PRO A 80 13.80 9.08 -7.77
N ASP A 81 14.15 10.35 -7.98
CA ASP A 81 15.52 10.77 -8.30
C ASP A 81 16.50 10.57 -7.14
N GLU A 82 15.99 10.42 -5.91
CA GLU A 82 16.77 10.25 -4.69
C GLU A 82 16.81 8.79 -4.22
N ILE A 83 16.08 7.88 -4.90
CA ILE A 83 16.16 6.46 -4.62
C ILE A 83 17.55 5.96 -5.03
N PRO A 84 18.39 5.45 -4.11
CA PRO A 84 19.69 4.91 -4.47
C PRO A 84 19.50 3.49 -5.03
N ALA A 85 18.71 3.34 -6.08
CA ALA A 85 18.23 2.07 -6.60
C ALA A 85 19.38 1.11 -6.90
N LYS A 86 20.45 1.61 -7.53
CA LYS A 86 21.65 0.83 -7.82
C LYS A 86 22.30 0.22 -6.57
N ALA A 87 22.26 0.92 -5.43
CA ALA A 87 22.82 0.39 -4.18
C ALA A 87 22.08 -0.87 -3.67
N TYR A 88 20.84 -1.10 -4.13
CA TYR A 88 20.06 -2.29 -3.81
C TYR A 88 20.04 -3.29 -4.97
N THR A 89 19.71 -2.83 -6.19
CA THR A 89 19.51 -3.70 -7.35
C THR A 89 20.81 -4.29 -7.90
N SER A 90 21.97 -3.72 -7.57
CA SER A 90 23.27 -4.29 -7.95
C SER A 90 23.86 -5.23 -6.89
N LYS A 91 23.19 -5.43 -5.74
CA LYS A 91 23.66 -6.39 -4.74
C LYS A 91 23.61 -7.79 -5.34
N GLU A 92 24.69 -8.55 -5.19
CA GLU A 92 24.77 -9.93 -5.71
C GLU A 92 23.58 -10.78 -5.25
N SER A 93 23.21 -10.69 -3.97
CA SER A 93 22.04 -11.40 -3.42
C SER A 93 20.72 -11.04 -4.11
N PHE A 94 20.53 -9.77 -4.50
CA PHE A 94 19.31 -9.34 -5.19
C PHE A 94 19.29 -9.86 -6.62
N VAL A 95 20.41 -9.74 -7.33
CA VAL A 95 20.55 -10.24 -8.70
C VAL A 95 20.37 -11.75 -8.76
N GLN A 96 20.95 -12.49 -7.81
CA GLN A 96 20.81 -13.94 -7.71
C GLN A 96 19.37 -14.35 -7.42
N GLU A 97 18.68 -13.68 -6.50
CA GLU A 97 17.26 -13.97 -6.22
C GLU A 97 16.38 -13.78 -7.46
N CYS A 98 16.57 -12.68 -8.19
CA CYS A 98 15.82 -12.46 -9.43
C CYS A 98 16.14 -13.51 -10.50
N ALA A 99 17.39 -13.94 -10.62
CA ALA A 99 17.76 -14.99 -11.58
C ALA A 99 17.17 -16.35 -11.19
N ALA A 100 17.19 -16.69 -9.89
CA ALA A 100 16.63 -17.93 -9.36
C ALA A 100 15.11 -18.00 -9.55
N GLU A 101 14.39 -16.89 -9.33
CA GLU A 101 12.94 -16.82 -9.57
C GLU A 101 12.61 -17.05 -11.05
N LEU A 102 13.38 -16.44 -11.96
CA LEU A 102 13.18 -16.64 -13.41
C LEU A 102 13.45 -18.08 -13.83
N GLU A 103 14.50 -18.72 -13.31
CA GLU A 103 14.77 -20.14 -13.56
C GLU A 103 13.64 -21.03 -13.02
N TYR A 104 13.19 -20.77 -11.80
CA TYR A 104 12.04 -21.46 -11.18
C TYR A 104 10.76 -21.34 -12.03
N GLU A 105 10.46 -20.15 -12.54
CA GLU A 105 9.31 -19.90 -13.42
C GLU A 105 9.46 -20.53 -14.82
N GLU A 106 10.68 -20.76 -15.30
CA GLU A 106 10.96 -21.42 -16.59
C GLU A 106 10.84 -22.95 -16.50
N GLU A 107 11.14 -23.55 -15.34
CA GLU A 107 11.02 -25.00 -15.11
C GLU A 107 9.56 -25.49 -15.24
N ASP A 108 8.60 -24.74 -14.70
CA ASP A 108 7.17 -25.06 -14.80
C ASP A 108 6.32 -23.77 -14.93
N PRO A 109 5.54 -23.60 -16.02
CA PRO A 109 4.61 -22.50 -16.15
C PRO A 109 3.58 -22.35 -15.02
N SER A 110 3.33 -23.40 -14.23
CA SER A 110 2.46 -23.36 -13.05
C SER A 110 3.00 -22.48 -11.91
N HIS A 111 4.31 -22.23 -11.89
CA HIS A 111 4.97 -21.35 -10.92
C HIS A 111 4.70 -19.87 -11.19
N LYS A 112 4.40 -19.50 -12.44
CA LYS A 112 4.07 -18.12 -12.80
C LYS A 112 2.73 -17.73 -12.22
N LYS A 113 2.71 -16.70 -11.38
CA LYS A 113 1.45 -16.13 -10.88
C LYS A 113 0.61 -15.62 -12.04
N SER A 114 -0.65 -16.06 -12.11
CA SER A 114 -1.58 -15.61 -13.15
C SER A 114 -1.89 -14.11 -12.99
N GLY A 115 -2.19 -13.42 -14.09
CA GLY A 115 -2.62 -12.01 -14.06
C GLY A 115 -3.95 -11.74 -13.33
N SER A 116 -4.56 -12.77 -12.74
CA SER A 116 -5.74 -12.67 -11.87
C SER A 116 -5.41 -12.44 -10.39
N VAL A 117 -4.13 -12.50 -10.01
CA VAL A 117 -3.63 -12.12 -8.68
C VAL A 117 -2.69 -10.92 -8.79
N SER A 118 -2.73 -10.05 -7.79
CA SER A 118 -2.01 -8.76 -7.79
C SER A 118 -0.49 -8.88 -7.68
N GLY A 119 0.00 -10.02 -7.19
CA GLY A 119 1.43 -10.22 -6.90
C GLY A 119 1.90 -9.59 -5.57
N VAL A 120 0.96 -9.06 -4.77
CA VAL A 120 1.21 -8.36 -3.49
C VAL A 120 0.69 -9.14 -2.30
#